data_AF-E2SHL5-F1
#
_entry.id   AF-E2SHL5-F1
#
_cell.length_a   1.000
_cell.length_b   1.000
_cell.length_c   1.000
_cell.angle_alpha   90.00
_cell.angle_beta   90.00
_cell.angle_gamma   90.00
#
_symmetry.space_group_name_H-M   'P 1'
#
loop_
_entity.id
_entity.type
_entity.pdbx_description
1 polymer ?
#
loop_
_entity_poly.entity_id
_entity_poly.type
_entity_poly.pdbx_seq_one_letter_code
_entity_poly.pdbx_strand_id
1 'polypeptide(L)' 'THLKPKDKKAFTKRIGIGSLLVSIGVIAMPIINLISHSELGYYIGLTLIVVGVFYIIFIIVKYNGKLISFKK' A
#
# COMPACT_ATOMS: atom_id res chain seq x y z
N THR A 1 15.09 -12.29 2.90
CA THR A 1 15.52 -10.91 2.56
C THR A 1 16.72 -10.55 3.41
N HIS A 2 17.88 -10.23 2.81
CA HIS A 2 19.11 -9.88 3.54
C HIS A 2 19.10 -8.39 3.93
N LEU A 3 18.08 -7.97 4.67
CA LEU A 3 17.99 -6.59 5.17
C LEU A 3 18.90 -6.44 6.40
N LYS A 4 19.73 -5.39 6.41
CA LYS A 4 20.46 -5.01 7.62
C LYS A 4 19.46 -4.72 8.76
N PRO A 5 19.79 -5.01 10.03
CA PRO A 5 18.84 -4.89 11.15
C PRO A 5 18.18 -3.51 11.26
N LYS A 6 18.92 -2.44 10.96
CA LYS A 6 18.45 -1.04 10.96
C LYS A 6 17.40 -0.78 9.86
N ASP A 7 17.56 -1.39 8.70
CA ASP A 7 16.67 -1.23 7.55
C ASP A 7 15.41 -2.07 7.69
N LYS A 8 15.46 -3.17 8.46
CA LYS A 8 14.30 -4.02 8.78
C LYS A 8 13.20 -3.23 9.49
N LYS A 9 13.57 -2.41 10.50
CA LYS A 9 12.60 -1.57 11.23
C LYS A 9 11.95 -0.52 10.32
N ALA A 10 12.74 0.14 9.48
CA ALA A 10 12.24 1.13 8.53
C ALA A 10 11.35 0.49 7.45
N PHE A 11 11.73 -0.69 6.95
CA PHE A 11 10.95 -1.48 6.01
C PHE A 11 9.59 -1.86 6.58
N THR A 12 9.55 -2.48 7.76
CA THR A 12 8.29 -2.88 8.40
C THR A 12 7.38 -1.68 8.66
N LYS A 13 7.93 -0.54 9.12
CA LYS A 13 7.14 0.69 9.31
C LYS A 13 6.51 1.18 8.00
N ARG A 14 7.27 1.20 6.91
CA ARG A 14 6.77 1.63 5.59
C ARG A 14 5.74 0.65 5.02
N ILE A 15 5.98 -0.66 5.11
CA ILE A 15 4.99 -1.67 4.73
C ILE A 15 3.70 -1.50 5.55
N GLY A 16 3.83 -1.25 6.86
CA GLY A 16 2.69 -0.97 7.74
C GLY A 16 1.86 0.24 7.30
N ILE A 17 2.49 1.34 6.88
CA ILE A 17 1.79 2.51 6.34
C ILE A 17 0.99 2.15 5.09
N GLY A 18 1.60 1.40 4.17
CA GLY A 18 0.90 0.93 2.96
C GLY A 18 -0.28 0.03 3.29
N SER A 19 -0.12 -0.88 4.26
CA SER A 19 -1.20 -1.75 4.71
C SER A 19 -2.35 -0.97 5.34
N LEU A 20 -2.06 0.06 6.14
CA LEU A 20 -3.09 0.92 6.73
C LEU A 20 -3.90 1.66 5.67
N LEU A 21 -3.24 2.19 4.63
CA LEU A 21 -3.91 2.83 3.49
C LEU A 21 -4.88 1.88 2.79
N VAL A 22 -4.46 0.64 2.53
CA VAL A 22 -5.33 -0.40 1.95
C VAL A 22 -6.52 -0.70 2.87
N SER A 23 -6.27 -0.90 4.17
CA SER A 23 -7.33 -1.18 5.14
C SER A 23 -8.35 -0.04 5.24
N ILE A 24 -7.89 1.23 5.22
CA ILE A 24 -8.77 2.40 5.20
C ILE A 24 -9.62 2.39 3.92
N GLY A 25 -9.03 2.11 2.76
CA GLY A 25 -9.78 2.00 1.50
C GLY A 25 -10.90 0.96 1.56
N VAL A 26 -10.61 -0.24 2.09
CA VAL A 26 -11.60 -1.32 2.24
C VAL A 26 -12.72 -0.96 3.21
N ILE A 27 -12.40 -0.31 4.34
CA ILE A 27 -13.40 0.07 5.35
C ILE A 27 -14.22 1.29 4.89
N ALA A 28 -13.59 2.25 4.20
CA ALA A 28 -14.25 3.46 3.74
C ALA A 28 -15.27 3.19 2.63
N MET A 29 -15.04 2.18 1.77
CA MET A 29 -15.97 1.80 0.69
C MET A 29 -17.43 1.63 1.16
N PRO A 30 -17.76 0.70 2.08
CA PRO A 30 -19.15 0.49 2.50
C PRO A 30 -19.70 1.69 3.25
N ILE A 31 -18.89 2.39 4.05
CA ILE A 31 -19.34 3.56 4.83
C ILE A 31 -19.75 4.70 3.89
N ILE A 32 -18.91 5.02 2.90
CA ILE A 32 -19.22 6.08 1.94
C ILE A 32 -20.41 5.68 1.07
N ASN A 33 -20.46 4.42 0.60
CA ASN A 33 -21.59 3.94 -0.20
C ASN A 33 -22.92 4.03 0.59
N LEU A 34 -22.88 3.71 1.89
CA LEU A 34 -24.04 3.79 2.77
C LEU A 34 -24.52 5.24 2.99
N ILE A 35 -23.59 6.19 3.16
CA ILE A 35 -23.94 7.60 3.41
C ILE A 35 -24.38 8.31 2.12
N SER A 36 -23.70 8.02 1.01
CA SER A 36 -23.94 8.72 -0.26
C SER A 36 -25.06 8.12 -1.11
N HIS A 37 -25.56 6.93 -0.74
CA HIS A 37 -26.48 6.12 -1.57
C HIS A 37 -25.98 5.98 -3.03
N SER A 38 -24.66 5.99 -3.21
CA SER A 38 -24.01 6.07 -4.50
C SER A 38 -22.71 5.29 -4.50
N GLU A 39 -22.38 4.71 -5.65
CA GLU A 39 -21.18 3.91 -5.86
C GLU A 39 -19.86 4.71 -5.74
N LEU A 40 -19.92 6.01 -5.40
CA LEU A 40 -18.76 6.86 -5.09
C LEU A 40 -17.80 6.21 -4.09
N GLY A 41 -18.33 5.48 -3.10
CA GLY A 41 -17.51 4.73 -2.14
C GLY A 41 -16.60 3.71 -2.81
N TYR A 42 -17.07 3.04 -3.87
CA TYR A 42 -16.29 2.08 -4.64
C TYR A 42 -15.13 2.76 -5.37
N TYR A 43 -15.38 3.86 -6.09
CA TYR A 43 -14.33 4.57 -6.83
C TYR A 43 -13.23 5.14 -5.90
N ILE A 44 -13.64 5.76 -4.79
CA ILE A 44 -12.71 6.35 -3.82
C ILE A 44 -11.91 5.26 -3.12
N GLY A 45 -12.59 4.23 -2.62
CA GLY A 45 -11.93 3.14 -1.92
C GLY A 45 -11.02 2.34 -2.84
N LEU A 46 -11.41 2.11 -4.10
CA LEU A 46 -10.61 1.36 -5.06
C LEU A 46 -9.32 2.12 -5.37
N THR A 47 -9.43 3.44 -5.55
CA THR A 47 -8.28 4.32 -5.75
C THR A 47 -7.31 4.24 -4.55
N LEU A 48 -7.83 4.29 -3.31
CA LEU A 48 -7.03 4.15 -2.09
C LEU A 48 -6.30 2.80 -2.01
N ILE A 49 -6.99 1.71 -2.34
CA ILE A 49 -6.40 0.35 -2.35
C ILE A 49 -5.30 0.28 -3.40
N VAL A 50 -5.55 0.74 -4.63
CA VAL A 50 -4.57 0.73 -5.72
C VAL A 50 -3.30 1.51 -5.32
N VAL A 51 -3.46 2.72 -4.78
CA VAL A 51 -2.34 3.54 -4.30
C VAL A 51 -1.57 2.84 -3.17
N GLY A 52 -2.27 2.24 -2.20
CA GLY A 52 -1.66 1.51 -1.09
C GLY A 52 -0.85 0.30 -1.56
N VAL A 53 -1.39 -0.47 -2.52
CA VAL A 53 -0.71 -1.63 -3.11
C VAL A 53 0.52 -1.19 -3.91
N PHE A 54 0.41 -0.16 -4.76
CA PHE A 54 1.56 0.38 -5.50
C PHE A 54 2.66 0.86 -4.55
N TYR A 55 2.29 1.52 -3.45
CA TYR A 55 3.24 1.95 -2.43
C TYR A 55 3.98 0.77 -1.79
N ILE A 56 3.26 -0.31 -1.42
CA ILE A 56 3.87 -1.52 -0.86
C ILE A 56 4.83 -2.15 -1.87
N ILE A 57 4.42 -2.30 -3.13
CA ILE A 57 5.26 -2.86 -4.21
C ILE A 57 6.52 -2.01 -4.39
N PHE A 58 6.40 -0.68 -4.42
CA PHE A 58 7.53 0.23 -4.52
C PHE A 58 8.52 0.06 -3.37
N ILE A 59 8.03 -0.08 -2.13
CA ILE A 59 8.87 -0.35 -0.97
C ILE A 59 9.53 -1.73 -1.08
N ILE A 60 8.81 -2.78 -1.46
CA ILE A 60 9.40 -4.12 -1.66
C ILE A 60 10.52 -4.06 -2.70
N VAL A 61 10.27 -3.43 -3.84
CA VAL A 61 11.26 -3.27 -4.92
C VAL A 61 12.49 -2.51 -4.43
N LYS A 62 12.29 -1.35 -3.79
CA LYS A 62 13.37 -0.50 -3.27
C LYS A 62 14.27 -1.23 -2.27
N TYR A 63 13.68 -2.05 -1.40
CA TYR A 63 14.41 -2.72 -0.33
C TYR A 63 14.92 -4.12 -0.71
N ASN A 64 14.33 -4.79 -1.70
CA ASN A 64 14.84 -6.08 -2.18
C ASN A 64 15.97 -5.94 -3.20
N GLY A 65 16.08 -4.84 -3.95
CA GLY A 65 17.16 -4.58 -4.92
C GLY A 65 17.31 -5.61 -6.06
N LYS A 66 16.62 -6.74 -6.00
CA LYS A 66 16.79 -7.91 -6.88
C LYS A 66 15.78 -7.95 -8.03
N LEU A 67 14.67 -7.21 -7.93
CA LEU A 67 13.67 -7.07 -9.00
C LEU A 67 14.04 -5.97 -10.01
N ILE A 68 14.77 -4.94 -9.56
CA ILE A 68 15.32 -3.88 -10.40
C ILE A 68 16.84 -3.85 -10.18
N SER A 69 17.48 -4.98 -10.46
CA SER A 69 18.86 -4.92 -10.92
C SER A 69 18.77 -4.58 -12.41
N PHE A 70 18.59 -3.31 -12.77
CA PHE A 70 19.10 -2.83 -14.05
C PHE A 70 20.60 -3.07 -13.99
N LYS A 71 21.03 -4.24 -14.46
CA LYS A 71 22.42 -4.49 -14.79
C LYS A 71 22.75 -3.42 -15.83
N LYS A 72 23.49 -2.40 -15.38
CA LYS A 72 24.03 -1.35 -16.26
C LYS A 72 25.13 -1.96 -17.13
#